data_AF-A0A927P7Z0-F1
#
_entry.id   AF-A0A927P7Z0-F1
#
_cell.length_a   1.000
_cell.length_b   1.000
_cell.length_c   1.000
_cell.angle_alpha   90.00
_cell.angle_beta   90.00
_cell.angle_gamma   90.00
#
_symmetry.space_group_name_H-M   'P 1'
#
loop_
_entity.id
_entity.type
_entity.pdbx_description
1 polymer ?
#
loop_
_entity_poly.entity_id
_entity_poly.type
_entity_poly.pdbx_seq_one_letter_code
_entity_poly.pdbx_strand_id
1 'polypeptide(L)'
;MNAKDKIRVLCYGDSNTWGTIGKWVEDDKPSERFDAYHRWTGILQKTLGDRFEIIEEGLGGRSTIYERPGEEWKNGEKVIRSVLNTHRPIDLVILMLGTNDLQINRSLTAEELPEGISRLVDIVKANPKIGRDGKIPEIMLIAPVEVMESCPQGRVAVYDKFRREIGRELSLMFPEVYKKVAAAKGCHFLNAQEYAKPCRADGVHISADGHIRLGKAVAKAVEDIFPETEPAEQIHQDGSLSSLYMRFDKKLRSAQGMDIYGDRAYILYDTGVCAVYDLLSRNPEAIDLFKLGSYNDGVPSKDYLNHANSCMFGTIHLDGNPLPLLYVTAGTGIGADEDGFFYRCAVENIVRRVDEDGTEHHTAETVQVITYKPDGIENVPYEAPCWGCPAFFVDTEKGYLYIFSAKYRTKRGCVPEGEKNAYIITKFALPQLSAGPMVRLTPGDILDQFSVESDVLFTQGGMLVEDRIYYTFGCPKIGYPLEMMIFDLKKKALTMHVNNMDEAFYGEEIECCGVYDGKILCNTCDGGIFELRTKPFVEEE
;
A
#
# COMPACT_ATOMS: atom_id res chain seq x y z
N MET A 1 -15.07 1.73 -9.98
CA MET A 1 -16.16 2.53 -9.36
C MET A 1 -16.77 3.44 -10.41
N ASN A 2 -18.09 3.61 -10.42
CA ASN A 2 -18.75 4.58 -11.30
C ASN A 2 -18.45 6.00 -10.77
N ALA A 3 -18.36 7.02 -11.64
CA ALA A 3 -18.08 8.41 -11.23
C ALA A 3 -19.11 9.01 -10.24
N LYS A 4 -20.21 8.29 -9.96
CA LYS A 4 -21.24 8.68 -8.98
C LYS A 4 -20.86 8.37 -7.52
N ASP A 5 -19.85 7.52 -7.30
CA ASP A 5 -19.54 6.97 -5.96
C ASP A 5 -18.31 7.61 -5.29
N LYS A 6 -17.57 8.49 -5.97
CA LYS A 6 -16.37 9.15 -5.43
C LYS A 6 -16.69 10.36 -4.55
N ILE A 7 -15.89 10.61 -3.52
CA ILE A 7 -15.91 11.83 -2.71
C ILE A 7 -15.22 12.96 -3.50
N ARG A 8 -15.96 14.01 -3.84
CA ARG A 8 -15.49 15.09 -4.72
C ARG A 8 -14.99 16.28 -3.92
N VAL A 9 -13.70 16.60 -4.07
CA VAL A 9 -13.02 17.66 -3.33
C VAL A 9 -12.64 18.78 -4.28
N LEU A 10 -13.20 19.98 -4.07
CA LEU A 10 -12.91 21.18 -4.85
C LEU A 10 -11.79 21.99 -4.19
N CYS A 11 -10.65 22.10 -4.86
CA CYS A 11 -9.53 22.93 -4.42
C CYS A 11 -9.59 24.31 -5.10
N TYR A 12 -10.17 25.30 -4.42
CA TYR A 12 -10.35 26.66 -4.93
C TYR A 12 -9.27 27.60 -4.39
N GLY A 13 -8.36 28.05 -5.26
CA GLY A 13 -7.26 28.92 -4.85
C GLY A 13 -6.62 29.72 -5.96
N ASP A 14 -5.39 30.19 -5.71
CA ASP A 14 -4.64 31.07 -6.61
C ASP A 14 -3.52 30.33 -7.39
N SER A 15 -2.41 31.01 -7.68
CA SER A 15 -1.23 30.44 -8.33
C SER A 15 -0.62 29.29 -7.54
N ASN A 16 -0.72 29.29 -6.21
CA ASN A 16 -0.21 28.20 -5.38
C ASN A 16 -1.08 26.93 -5.47
N THR A 17 -2.38 27.07 -5.77
CA THR A 17 -3.24 25.93 -6.11
C THR A 17 -3.06 25.49 -7.56
N TRP A 18 -2.85 26.44 -8.48
CA TRP A 18 -2.54 26.10 -9.87
C TRP A 18 -1.21 25.34 -9.97
N GLY A 19 -0.24 25.67 -9.11
CA GLY A 19 1.09 25.07 -9.07
C GLY A 19 2.12 25.86 -9.88
N THR A 20 2.13 27.19 -9.75
CA THR A 20 3.12 28.03 -10.45
C THR A 20 4.54 27.73 -9.95
N ILE A 21 5.47 27.52 -10.88
CA ILE A 21 6.90 27.41 -10.58
C ILE A 21 7.48 28.83 -10.43
N GLY A 22 8.04 29.12 -9.25
CA GLY A 22 8.70 30.40 -9.01
C GLY A 22 9.96 30.58 -9.87
N LYS A 23 10.05 31.73 -10.56
CA LYS A 23 11.15 32.03 -11.49
C LYS A 23 12.20 32.94 -10.84
N TRP A 24 13.47 32.69 -11.15
CA TRP A 24 14.59 33.51 -10.68
C TRP A 24 14.68 34.86 -11.40
N VAL A 25 14.21 34.93 -12.63
CA VAL A 25 14.26 36.13 -13.48
C VAL A 25 12.89 36.41 -14.06
N GLU A 26 12.57 37.69 -14.22
CA GLU A 26 11.37 38.11 -14.94
C GLU A 26 11.62 37.96 -16.45
N ASP A 27 10.68 37.35 -17.16
CA ASP A 27 10.67 37.20 -18.60
C ASP A 27 9.25 37.41 -19.14
N ASP A 28 9.14 37.64 -20.45
CA ASP A 28 7.84 37.81 -21.11
C ASP A 28 7.12 36.47 -21.37
N LYS A 29 7.64 35.36 -20.81
CA LYS A 29 7.05 34.04 -21.00
C LYS A 29 5.94 33.82 -19.99
N PRO A 30 4.89 33.05 -20.35
CA PRO A 30 3.88 32.62 -19.41
C PRO A 30 4.47 31.93 -18.18
N SER A 31 3.74 31.96 -17.06
CA SER A 31 4.08 31.19 -15.87
C SER A 31 4.15 29.70 -16.20
N GLU A 32 5.15 29.01 -15.66
CA GLU A 32 5.29 27.57 -15.78
C GLU A 32 4.51 26.88 -14.66
N ARG A 33 3.98 25.69 -14.96
CA ARG A 33 3.16 24.90 -14.04
C ARG A 33 3.92 23.64 -13.64
N PHE A 34 3.92 23.32 -12.35
CA PHE A 34 4.26 21.97 -11.90
C PHE A 34 3.32 20.95 -12.56
N ASP A 35 3.88 19.81 -12.93
CA ASP A 35 3.11 18.72 -13.52
C ASP A 35 2.07 18.16 -12.52
N ALA A 36 1.26 17.22 -12.98
CA ALA A 36 0.17 16.64 -12.19
C ALA A 36 0.62 15.82 -10.99
N TYR A 37 1.91 15.48 -10.88
CA TYR A 37 2.45 14.69 -9.79
C TYR A 37 3.21 15.53 -8.78
N HIS A 38 3.55 16.79 -9.10
CA HIS A 38 4.33 17.66 -8.22
C HIS A 38 3.49 18.72 -7.51
N ARG A 39 2.38 19.18 -8.09
CA ARG A 39 1.50 20.15 -7.40
C ARG A 39 0.72 19.50 -6.26
N TRP A 40 0.46 20.27 -5.20
CA TRP A 40 -0.08 19.73 -3.95
C TRP A 40 -1.45 19.06 -4.11
N THR A 41 -2.26 19.52 -5.06
CA THR A 41 -3.55 18.91 -5.43
C THR A 41 -3.40 17.58 -6.15
N GLY A 42 -2.32 17.42 -6.93
CA GLY A 42 -1.95 16.16 -7.56
C GLY A 42 -1.39 15.14 -6.56
N ILE A 43 -0.57 15.61 -5.62
CA ILE A 43 -0.12 14.82 -4.47
C ILE A 43 -1.33 14.38 -3.63
N LEU A 44 -2.26 15.29 -3.36
CA LEU A 44 -3.51 15.00 -2.66
C LEU A 44 -4.29 13.87 -3.35
N GLN A 45 -4.51 13.97 -4.66
CA GLN A 45 -5.20 12.93 -5.44
C GLN A 45 -4.47 11.59 -5.36
N LYS A 46 -3.15 11.60 -5.48
CA LYS A 46 -2.33 10.39 -5.40
C LYS A 46 -2.40 9.75 -4.02
N THR A 47 -2.35 10.55 -2.95
CA THR A 47 -2.37 10.05 -1.58
C THR A 47 -3.74 9.50 -1.20
N LEU A 48 -4.83 10.18 -1.57
CA LEU A 48 -6.19 9.76 -1.23
C LEU A 48 -6.73 8.61 -2.10
N GLY A 49 -6.10 8.33 -3.24
CA GLY A 49 -6.48 7.23 -4.13
C GLY A 49 -7.87 7.40 -4.77
N ASP A 50 -8.45 6.29 -5.22
CA ASP A 50 -9.61 6.30 -6.11
C ASP A 50 -10.95 6.59 -5.44
N ARG A 51 -11.01 6.54 -4.11
CA ARG A 51 -12.17 6.94 -3.33
C ARG A 51 -12.49 8.43 -3.52
N PHE A 52 -11.48 9.24 -3.84
CA PHE A 52 -11.60 10.68 -3.99
C PHE A 52 -11.40 11.13 -5.43
N GLU A 53 -12.03 12.25 -5.79
CA GLU A 53 -11.80 12.99 -7.03
C GLU A 53 -11.45 14.43 -6.67
N ILE A 54 -10.22 14.84 -7.01
CA ILE A 54 -9.71 16.18 -6.73
C ILE A 54 -9.93 17.09 -7.94
N ILE A 55 -10.67 18.17 -7.71
CA ILE A 55 -11.00 19.18 -8.72
C ILE A 55 -10.11 20.40 -8.50
N GLU A 56 -9.22 20.65 -9.45
CA GLU A 56 -8.22 21.71 -9.37
C GLU A 56 -8.73 23.04 -9.94
N GLU A 57 -9.15 23.96 -9.07
CA GLU A 57 -9.64 25.29 -9.44
C GLU A 57 -8.67 26.37 -8.94
N GLY A 58 -7.40 26.28 -9.36
CA GLY A 58 -6.36 27.27 -9.11
C GLY A 58 -6.24 28.29 -10.24
N LEU A 59 -6.24 29.59 -9.91
CA LEU A 59 -6.10 30.68 -10.89
C LEU A 59 -5.05 31.71 -10.45
N GLY A 60 -3.99 31.89 -11.25
CA GLY A 60 -2.93 32.85 -10.96
C GLY A 60 -3.45 34.28 -10.71
N GLY A 61 -3.08 34.85 -9.57
CA GLY A 61 -3.47 36.20 -9.16
C GLY A 61 -4.89 36.34 -8.59
N ARG A 62 -5.60 35.22 -8.34
CA ARG A 62 -6.93 35.26 -7.72
C ARG A 62 -6.86 35.86 -6.31
N SER A 63 -7.73 36.83 -6.04
CA SER A 63 -7.96 37.41 -4.71
C SER A 63 -9.19 36.79 -4.07
N THR A 64 -9.43 37.08 -2.78
CA THR A 64 -10.69 36.70 -2.14
C THR A 64 -11.87 37.49 -2.73
N ILE A 65 -11.95 38.79 -2.45
CA ILE A 65 -13.05 39.69 -2.80
C ILE A 65 -12.59 40.95 -3.53
N TYR A 66 -11.27 41.16 -3.67
CA TYR A 66 -10.72 42.42 -4.16
C TYR A 66 -10.58 42.45 -5.67
N GLU A 67 -11.06 43.52 -6.29
CA GLU A 67 -11.01 43.68 -7.74
C GLU A 67 -9.71 44.31 -8.20
N ARG A 68 -9.25 43.89 -9.37
CA ARG A 68 -8.24 44.61 -10.15
C ARG A 68 -8.90 45.06 -11.46
N PRO A 69 -8.86 46.37 -11.80
CA PRO A 69 -9.48 46.88 -13.02
C PRO A 69 -9.00 46.11 -14.26
N GLY A 70 -9.93 45.60 -15.07
CA GLY A 70 -9.65 44.84 -16.27
C GLY A 70 -9.20 43.39 -16.04
N GLU A 71 -9.25 42.89 -14.80
CA GLU A 71 -9.01 41.48 -14.45
C GLU A 71 -10.10 40.93 -13.52
N GLU A 72 -11.37 41.27 -13.78
CA GLU A 72 -12.51 40.96 -12.90
C GLU A 72 -12.71 39.45 -12.67
N TRP A 73 -12.24 38.61 -13.59
CA TRP A 73 -12.26 37.14 -13.47
C TRP A 73 -11.29 36.60 -12.41
N LYS A 74 -10.39 37.44 -11.87
CA LYS A 74 -9.52 37.07 -10.74
C LYS A 74 -10.15 37.39 -9.37
N ASN A 75 -11.31 38.05 -9.34
CA ASN A 75 -12.06 38.21 -8.10
C ASN A 75 -12.74 36.88 -7.73
N GLY A 76 -12.32 36.26 -6.61
CA GLY A 76 -12.85 34.98 -6.16
C GLY A 76 -14.36 35.02 -5.91
N GLU A 77 -14.87 36.09 -5.30
CA GLU A 77 -16.30 36.28 -5.00
C GLU A 77 -17.18 36.20 -6.25
N LYS A 78 -16.73 36.85 -7.34
CA LYS A 78 -17.49 36.92 -8.59
C LYS A 78 -17.55 35.57 -9.32
N VAL A 79 -16.54 34.74 -9.16
CA VAL A 79 -16.37 33.50 -9.95
C VAL A 79 -16.77 32.24 -9.18
N ILE A 80 -16.66 32.22 -7.85
CA ILE A 80 -16.87 31.01 -7.07
C ILE A 80 -18.27 30.39 -7.28
N ARG A 81 -19.32 31.22 -7.48
CA ARG A 81 -20.67 30.72 -7.71
C ARG A 81 -20.78 29.87 -8.99
N SER A 82 -20.15 30.28 -10.08
CA SER A 82 -20.19 29.48 -11.32
C SER A 82 -19.40 28.18 -11.14
N VAL A 83 -18.24 28.24 -10.49
CA VAL A 83 -17.39 27.07 -10.23
C VAL A 83 -18.12 26.02 -9.39
N LEU A 84 -18.76 26.43 -8.29
CA LEU A 84 -19.52 25.53 -7.43
C LEU A 84 -20.69 24.85 -8.17
N ASN A 85 -21.35 25.58 -9.09
CA ASN A 85 -22.47 25.02 -9.85
C ASN A 85 -22.03 24.09 -11.00
N THR A 86 -20.86 24.33 -11.59
CA THR A 86 -20.28 23.48 -12.64
C THR A 86 -19.88 22.10 -12.10
N HIS A 87 -19.37 22.04 -10.88
CA HIS A 87 -18.73 20.83 -10.33
C HIS A 87 -19.61 19.99 -9.40
N ARG A 88 -20.88 20.36 -9.19
CA ARG A 88 -21.80 19.63 -8.31
C ARG A 88 -22.05 18.19 -8.78
N PRO A 89 -22.20 17.20 -7.87
CA PRO A 89 -22.13 17.35 -6.41
C PRO A 89 -20.69 17.52 -5.91
N ILE A 90 -20.52 18.31 -4.86
CA ILE A 90 -19.24 18.50 -4.16
C ILE A 90 -19.40 18.01 -2.72
N ASP A 91 -18.42 17.28 -2.19
CA ASP A 91 -18.43 16.81 -0.81
C ASP A 91 -17.60 17.73 0.09
N LEU A 92 -16.49 18.29 -0.42
CA LEU A 92 -15.61 19.22 0.29
C LEU A 92 -15.17 20.39 -0.60
N VAL A 93 -15.19 21.60 -0.05
CA VAL A 93 -14.57 22.80 -0.65
C VAL A 93 -13.36 23.23 0.19
N ILE A 94 -12.18 23.20 -0.43
CA ILE A 94 -10.93 23.70 0.14
C ILE A 94 -10.69 25.12 -0.39
N LEU A 95 -10.57 26.09 0.51
CA LEU A 95 -10.27 27.49 0.20
C LEU A 95 -8.85 27.84 0.64
N MET A 96 -7.98 28.14 -0.32
CA MET A 96 -6.61 28.63 -0.08
C MET A 96 -6.38 29.92 -0.90
N LEU A 97 -6.75 31.06 -0.31
CA LEU A 97 -6.64 32.40 -0.89
C LEU A 97 -6.22 33.40 0.19
N GLY A 98 -5.88 34.62 -0.19
CA GLY A 98 -5.51 35.71 0.72
C GLY A 98 -4.18 36.39 0.37
N THR A 99 -3.24 35.66 -0.26
CA THR A 99 -1.93 36.20 -0.62
C THR A 99 -2.03 37.41 -1.55
N ASN A 100 -2.85 37.33 -2.60
CA ASN A 100 -3.02 38.43 -3.57
C ASN A 100 -3.78 39.64 -3.01
N ASP A 101 -4.52 39.48 -1.90
CA ASP A 101 -5.24 40.57 -1.24
C ASP A 101 -4.24 41.61 -0.70
N LEU A 102 -3.10 41.13 -0.19
CA LEU A 102 -1.98 41.95 0.29
C LEU A 102 -1.39 42.84 -0.80
N GLN A 103 -1.46 42.40 -2.06
CA GLN A 103 -0.99 43.17 -3.21
C GLN A 103 -2.04 44.18 -3.69
N ILE A 104 -3.32 43.78 -3.73
CA ILE A 104 -4.40 44.53 -4.36
C ILE A 104 -4.97 45.60 -3.43
N ASN A 105 -5.29 45.24 -2.19
CA ASN A 105 -5.78 46.20 -1.19
C ASN A 105 -4.60 46.76 -0.40
N ARG A 106 -4.09 47.92 -0.83
CA ARG A 106 -2.95 48.58 -0.17
C ARG A 106 -3.28 49.15 1.22
N SER A 107 -4.56 49.33 1.55
CA SER A 107 -5.04 49.74 2.87
C SER A 107 -5.27 48.58 3.83
N LEU A 108 -5.23 47.33 3.35
CA LEU A 108 -5.59 46.15 4.14
C LEU A 108 -4.82 46.10 5.46
N THR A 109 -5.56 46.07 6.57
CA THR A 109 -5.02 45.93 7.94
C THR A 109 -5.22 44.52 8.49
N ALA A 110 -4.62 44.25 9.65
CA ALA A 110 -4.81 42.99 10.37
C ALA A 110 -6.28 42.73 10.74
N GLU A 111 -7.06 43.78 11.09
CA GLU A 111 -8.49 43.64 11.41
C GLU A 111 -9.35 43.27 10.19
N GLU A 112 -8.91 43.63 8.99
CA GLU A 112 -9.64 43.41 7.73
C GLU A 112 -9.26 42.09 7.03
N LEU A 113 -8.14 41.46 7.42
CA LEU A 113 -7.72 40.14 6.90
C LEU A 113 -8.83 39.06 6.84
N PRO A 114 -9.72 38.91 7.85
CA PRO A 114 -10.76 37.88 7.79
C PRO A 114 -11.87 38.15 6.79
N GLU A 115 -12.10 39.39 6.35
CA GLU A 115 -13.31 39.78 5.60
C GLU A 115 -13.49 38.95 4.32
N GLY A 116 -12.43 38.87 3.52
CA GLY A 116 -12.47 38.21 2.22
C GLY A 116 -12.76 36.71 2.31
N ILE A 117 -12.00 35.98 3.14
CA ILE A 117 -12.19 34.54 3.30
C ILE A 117 -13.53 34.21 3.97
N SER A 118 -13.95 35.01 4.97
CA SER A 118 -15.25 34.87 5.62
C SER A 118 -16.40 35.00 4.63
N ARG A 119 -16.30 35.96 3.70
CA ARG A 119 -17.31 36.16 2.66
C ARG A 119 -17.38 35.02 1.65
N LEU A 120 -16.24 34.43 1.27
CA LEU A 120 -16.24 33.24 0.42
C LEU A 120 -16.91 32.04 1.12
N VAL A 121 -16.66 31.83 2.41
CA VAL A 121 -17.35 30.80 3.21
C VAL A 121 -18.86 31.03 3.21
N ASP A 122 -19.30 32.26 3.42
CA ASP A 122 -20.73 32.61 3.42
C ASP A 122 -21.38 32.32 2.07
N ILE A 123 -20.68 32.52 0.96
CA ILE A 123 -21.19 32.19 -0.38
C ILE A 123 -21.34 30.68 -0.57
N VAL A 124 -20.37 29.88 -0.12
CA VAL A 124 -20.46 28.40 -0.18
C VAL A 124 -21.64 27.91 0.65
N LYS A 125 -21.79 28.41 1.89
CA LYS A 125 -22.87 28.03 2.81
C LYS A 125 -24.26 28.47 2.34
N ALA A 126 -24.36 29.60 1.64
CA ALA A 126 -25.62 30.10 1.09
C ALA A 126 -26.15 29.27 -0.09
N ASN A 127 -25.43 28.24 -0.56
CA ASN A 127 -25.83 27.44 -1.71
C ASN A 127 -25.83 25.92 -1.43
N PRO A 128 -26.71 25.41 -0.55
CA PRO A 128 -26.74 24.00 -0.14
C PRO A 128 -26.98 23.02 -1.30
N LYS A 129 -27.55 23.45 -2.43
CA LYS A 129 -27.85 22.57 -3.57
C LYS A 129 -26.62 22.11 -4.35
N ILE A 130 -25.44 22.62 -4.03
CA ILE A 130 -24.18 22.22 -4.68
C ILE A 130 -23.59 20.93 -4.11
N GLY A 131 -23.90 20.61 -2.85
CA GLY A 131 -23.37 19.41 -2.22
C GLY A 131 -24.24 18.20 -2.47
N ARG A 132 -23.68 17.03 -2.13
CA ARG A 132 -24.38 15.75 -2.27
C ARG A 132 -25.69 15.77 -1.47
N ASP A 133 -26.74 15.20 -2.07
CA ASP A 133 -28.09 15.13 -1.49
C ASP A 133 -28.69 16.50 -1.10
N GLY A 134 -28.21 17.60 -1.71
CA GLY A 134 -28.67 18.95 -1.40
C GLY A 134 -28.21 19.47 -0.04
N LYS A 135 -27.13 18.92 0.51
CA LYS A 135 -26.47 19.40 1.73
C LYS A 135 -25.36 20.39 1.39
N ILE A 136 -25.05 21.27 2.35
CA ILE A 136 -23.86 22.12 2.25
C ILE A 136 -22.63 21.20 2.29
N PRO A 137 -21.66 21.32 1.35
CA PRO A 137 -20.42 20.56 1.42
C PRO A 137 -19.64 20.93 2.69
N GLU A 138 -18.77 20.03 3.14
CA GLU A 138 -17.75 20.39 4.13
C GLU A 138 -16.87 21.51 3.58
N ILE A 139 -16.32 22.35 4.46
CA ILE A 139 -15.47 23.48 4.07
C ILE A 139 -14.19 23.44 4.88
N MET A 140 -13.05 23.48 4.20
CA MET A 140 -11.74 23.61 4.84
C MET A 140 -11.04 24.89 4.42
N LEU A 141 -10.59 25.66 5.40
CA LEU A 141 -9.77 26.86 5.18
C LEU A 141 -8.31 26.49 5.34
N ILE A 142 -7.52 26.72 4.28
CA ILE A 142 -6.07 26.62 4.36
C ILE A 142 -5.52 28.04 4.45
N ALA A 143 -4.89 28.37 5.57
CA ALA A 143 -4.11 29.61 5.66
C ALA A 143 -2.94 29.53 4.67
N PRO A 144 -2.79 30.50 3.74
CA PRO A 144 -1.71 30.47 2.76
C PRO A 144 -0.32 30.51 3.41
N VAL A 145 0.69 30.13 2.62
CA VAL A 145 2.09 30.35 3.01
C VAL A 145 2.39 31.84 3.19
N GLU A 146 3.37 32.12 4.04
CA GLU A 146 3.90 33.47 4.26
C GLU A 146 4.42 34.11 2.97
N VAL A 147 4.46 35.44 2.90
CA VAL A 147 5.23 36.17 1.91
C VAL A 147 6.61 36.43 2.50
N MET A 148 7.67 36.15 1.75
CA MET A 148 9.04 36.41 2.17
C MET A 148 9.80 37.25 1.15
N GLU A 149 10.89 37.87 1.60
CA GLU A 149 11.84 38.50 0.70
C GLU A 149 12.51 37.43 -0.17
N SER A 150 12.53 37.64 -1.49
CA SER A 150 13.26 36.76 -2.40
C SER A 150 14.78 36.92 -2.22
N CYS A 151 15.55 35.92 -2.64
CA CYS A 151 17.00 36.01 -2.71
C CYS A 151 17.44 37.23 -3.55
N PRO A 152 18.60 37.87 -3.28
CA PRO A 152 19.09 38.99 -4.09
C PRO A 152 19.25 38.65 -5.59
N GLN A 153 19.49 37.38 -5.91
CA GLN A 153 19.59 36.84 -7.27
C GLN A 153 18.23 36.45 -7.87
N GLY A 154 17.14 36.61 -7.13
CA GLY A 154 15.77 36.33 -7.54
C GLY A 154 14.99 37.60 -7.93
N ARG A 155 13.67 37.48 -7.99
CA ARG A 155 12.74 38.55 -8.37
C ARG A 155 12.39 39.46 -7.19
N VAL A 156 13.35 40.27 -6.75
CA VAL A 156 13.20 41.21 -5.63
C VAL A 156 12.02 42.17 -5.77
N ALA A 157 11.64 42.56 -7.00
CA ALA A 157 10.50 43.43 -7.26
C ALA A 157 9.14 42.79 -6.94
N VAL A 158 9.05 41.46 -6.78
CA VAL A 158 7.83 40.80 -6.32
C VAL A 158 7.51 41.22 -4.88
N TYR A 159 8.51 41.31 -4.00
CA TYR A 159 8.31 41.72 -2.61
C TYR A 159 7.70 43.13 -2.49
N ASP A 160 8.09 44.05 -3.38
CA ASP A 160 7.50 45.39 -3.48
C ASP A 160 5.99 45.36 -3.83
N LYS A 161 5.60 44.46 -4.75
CA LYS A 161 4.20 44.26 -5.12
C LYS A 161 3.36 43.84 -3.91
N PHE A 162 3.94 43.03 -3.02
CA PHE A 162 3.31 42.56 -1.78
C PHE A 162 3.62 43.44 -0.56
N ARG A 163 3.90 44.74 -0.74
CA ARG A 163 4.06 45.71 0.37
C ARG A 163 5.25 45.41 1.32
N ARG A 164 6.26 44.67 0.87
CA ARG A 164 7.46 44.34 1.64
C ARG A 164 7.09 43.79 3.03
N GLU A 165 7.71 44.33 4.08
CA GLU A 165 7.53 43.86 5.46
C GLU A 165 6.07 43.90 5.92
N ILE A 166 5.29 44.88 5.48
CA ILE A 166 3.87 44.97 5.85
C ILE A 166 3.10 43.75 5.34
N GLY A 167 3.31 43.34 4.08
CA GLY A 167 2.64 42.15 3.55
C GLY A 167 3.17 40.86 4.17
N ARG A 168 4.48 40.79 4.46
CA ARG A 168 5.06 39.68 5.20
C ARG A 168 4.43 39.52 6.58
N GLU A 169 4.41 40.59 7.38
CA GLU A 169 3.80 40.59 8.72
C GLU A 169 2.33 40.18 8.67
N LEU A 170 1.55 40.74 7.75
CA LEU A 170 0.14 40.36 7.58
C LEU A 170 -0.03 38.89 7.16
N SER A 171 0.83 38.37 6.27
CA SER A 171 0.78 36.96 5.85
C SER A 171 1.11 35.99 6.97
N LEU A 172 2.00 36.36 7.90
CA LEU A 172 2.30 35.58 9.10
C LEU A 172 1.12 35.54 10.08
N MET A 173 0.16 36.46 9.96
CA MET A 173 -1.07 36.45 10.76
C MET A 173 -2.17 35.55 10.18
N PHE A 174 -2.04 35.08 8.93
CA PHE A 174 -3.06 34.23 8.30
C PHE A 174 -3.43 33.00 9.13
N PRO A 175 -2.51 32.24 9.75
CA PRO A 175 -2.89 31.04 10.50
C PRO A 175 -3.86 31.34 11.63
N GLU A 176 -3.58 32.37 12.44
CA GLU A 176 -4.42 32.74 13.57
C GLU A 176 -5.78 33.33 13.12
N VAL A 177 -5.76 34.15 12.07
CA VAL A 177 -6.99 34.74 11.50
C VAL A 177 -7.89 33.65 10.92
N TYR A 178 -7.34 32.75 10.10
CA TYR A 178 -8.11 31.72 9.40
C TYR A 178 -8.63 30.67 10.37
N LYS A 179 -7.85 30.33 11.41
CA LYS A 179 -8.30 29.45 12.50
C LYS A 179 -9.51 30.04 13.22
N LYS A 180 -9.50 31.34 13.53
CA LYS A 180 -10.65 32.03 14.14
C LYS A 180 -11.87 32.05 13.23
N VAL A 181 -11.69 32.35 11.95
CA VAL A 181 -12.80 32.34 10.98
C VAL A 181 -13.38 30.93 10.83
N ALA A 182 -12.53 29.91 10.70
CA ALA A 182 -12.95 28.52 10.60
C ALA A 182 -13.75 28.08 11.82
N ALA A 183 -13.27 28.37 13.03
CA ALA A 183 -13.99 28.07 14.27
C ALA A 183 -15.34 28.80 14.35
N ALA A 184 -15.37 30.11 14.06
CA ALA A 184 -16.60 30.91 14.12
C ALA A 184 -17.65 30.48 13.09
N LYS A 185 -17.21 30.00 11.93
CA LYS A 185 -18.09 29.54 10.86
C LYS A 185 -18.38 28.04 10.93
N GLY A 186 -17.71 27.25 11.76
CA GLY A 186 -17.82 25.79 11.76
C GLY A 186 -17.28 25.18 10.48
N CYS A 187 -16.03 25.51 10.14
CA CYS A 187 -15.26 24.94 9.04
C CYS A 187 -14.00 24.26 9.59
N HIS A 188 -13.40 23.39 8.79
CA HIS A 188 -12.09 22.79 9.06
C HIS A 188 -10.97 23.80 8.80
N PHE A 189 -9.81 23.61 9.43
CA PHE A 189 -8.67 24.53 9.33
C PHE A 189 -7.35 23.77 9.17
N LEU A 190 -6.49 24.23 8.27
CA LEU A 190 -5.12 23.79 8.13
C LEU A 190 -4.18 24.97 7.91
N ASN A 191 -3.00 24.93 8.53
CA ASN A 191 -1.97 25.96 8.38
C ASN A 191 -0.93 25.53 7.34
N ALA A 192 -0.91 26.14 6.14
CA ALA A 192 0.10 25.77 5.14
C ALA A 192 1.54 26.12 5.54
N GLN A 193 1.73 27.08 6.44
CA GLN A 193 3.06 27.56 6.87
C GLN A 193 3.84 26.50 7.68
N GLU A 194 3.16 25.52 8.26
CA GLU A 194 3.80 24.39 8.95
C GLU A 194 4.41 23.38 7.96
N TYR A 195 3.88 23.31 6.73
CA TYR A 195 4.24 22.28 5.76
C TYR A 195 4.97 22.82 4.54
N ALA A 196 4.78 24.09 4.20
CA ALA A 196 5.31 24.67 2.99
C ALA A 196 5.90 26.06 3.25
N LYS A 197 6.91 26.41 2.44
CA LYS A 197 7.49 27.74 2.39
C LYS A 197 7.54 28.22 0.94
N PRO A 198 7.49 29.53 0.70
CA PRO A 198 7.77 30.05 -0.62
C PRO A 198 9.19 29.71 -1.07
N CYS A 199 9.36 29.56 -2.37
CA CYS A 199 10.67 29.45 -2.98
C CYS A 199 11.42 30.78 -2.84
N ARG A 200 12.74 30.71 -2.72
CA ARG A 200 13.60 31.89 -2.64
C ARG A 200 13.69 32.68 -3.95
N ALA A 201 13.20 32.13 -5.06
CA ALA A 201 13.28 32.77 -6.36
C ALA A 201 12.39 34.01 -6.44
N ASP A 202 11.18 33.97 -5.88
CA ASP A 202 10.23 35.10 -5.89
C ASP A 202 9.55 35.38 -4.55
N GLY A 203 9.75 34.54 -3.54
CA GLY A 203 9.25 34.78 -2.18
C GLY A 203 7.74 34.62 -2.00
N VAL A 204 7.02 34.12 -3.00
CA VAL A 204 5.54 33.97 -2.97
C VAL A 204 5.06 32.58 -3.36
N HIS A 205 5.67 31.96 -4.39
CA HIS A 205 5.21 30.65 -4.87
C HIS A 205 5.81 29.51 -4.05
N ILE A 206 5.00 28.50 -3.72
CA ILE A 206 5.42 27.34 -2.93
C ILE A 206 6.57 26.59 -3.62
N SER A 207 7.58 26.16 -2.85
CA SER A 207 8.66 25.32 -3.37
C SER A 207 8.16 23.92 -3.77
N ALA A 208 8.92 23.21 -4.62
CA ALA A 208 8.58 21.84 -5.02
C ALA A 208 8.37 20.91 -3.80
N ASP A 209 9.29 20.93 -2.82
CA ASP A 209 9.15 20.16 -1.58
C ASP A 209 7.97 20.63 -0.71
N GLY A 210 7.65 21.94 -0.78
CA GLY A 210 6.49 22.50 -0.11
C GLY A 210 5.18 21.95 -0.66
N HIS A 211 5.06 21.77 -1.99
CA HIS A 211 3.88 21.16 -2.59
C HIS A 211 3.70 19.70 -2.14
N ILE A 212 4.77 18.93 -2.03
CA ILE A 212 4.73 17.53 -1.56
C ILE A 212 4.25 17.48 -0.10
N ARG A 213 4.87 18.26 0.79
CA ARG A 213 4.52 18.26 2.21
C ARG A 213 3.11 18.78 2.46
N LEU A 214 2.71 19.85 1.79
CA LEU A 214 1.36 20.39 1.89
C LEU A 214 0.33 19.40 1.35
N GLY A 215 0.58 18.76 0.20
CA GLY A 215 -0.34 17.78 -0.38
C GLY A 215 -0.61 16.61 0.56
N LYS A 216 0.43 16.08 1.20
CA LYS A 216 0.31 15.01 2.22
C LYS A 216 -0.44 15.46 3.47
N ALA A 217 -0.16 16.67 3.96
CA ALA A 217 -0.85 17.21 5.13
C ALA A 217 -2.34 17.45 4.86
N VAL A 218 -2.67 17.96 3.67
CA VAL A 218 -4.06 18.13 3.24
C VAL A 218 -4.73 16.78 3.07
N ALA A 219 -4.06 15.77 2.52
CA ALA A 219 -4.62 14.42 2.41
C ALA A 219 -5.02 13.87 3.78
N LYS A 220 -4.12 13.98 4.78
CA LYS A 220 -4.43 13.56 6.14
C LYS A 220 -5.65 14.28 6.73
N ALA A 221 -5.73 15.60 6.55
CA ALA A 221 -6.88 16.38 7.01
C ALA A 221 -8.18 15.98 6.28
N VAL A 222 -8.12 15.67 4.97
CA VAL A 222 -9.29 15.20 4.21
C VAL A 222 -9.75 13.81 4.67
N GLU A 223 -8.83 12.90 4.97
CA GLU A 223 -9.14 11.59 5.56
C GLU A 223 -9.81 11.73 6.92
N ASP A 224 -9.37 12.67 7.75
CA ASP A 224 -9.99 12.92 9.06
C ASP A 224 -11.43 13.47 8.92
N ILE A 225 -11.73 14.22 7.85
CA ILE A 225 -13.09 14.73 7.54
C ILE A 225 -13.97 13.61 6.95
N PHE A 226 -13.42 12.81 6.06
CA PHE A 226 -14.10 11.70 5.40
C PHE A 226 -13.40 10.40 5.73
N PRO A 227 -13.47 9.96 7.00
CA PRO A 227 -12.88 8.69 7.39
C PRO A 227 -13.51 7.60 6.55
N GLU A 228 -12.73 6.57 6.23
CA GLU A 228 -13.34 5.40 5.65
C GLU A 228 -14.41 4.86 6.59
N THR A 229 -15.64 4.70 6.09
CA THR A 229 -16.60 3.81 6.75
C THR A 229 -16.03 2.43 6.52
N GLU A 230 -15.33 1.91 7.52
CA GLU A 230 -14.39 0.81 7.40
C GLU A 230 -14.93 -0.42 6.66
N PRO A 231 -14.17 -0.99 5.72
CA PRO A 231 -13.87 -2.41 5.77
C PRO A 231 -12.84 -2.64 6.91
N ALA A 232 -13.25 -3.41 7.91
CA ALA A 232 -12.53 -3.84 9.12
C ALA A 232 -11.04 -3.41 9.24
N GLU A 233 -10.71 -2.60 10.26
CA GLU A 233 -9.39 -2.50 10.93
C GLU A 233 -8.19 -3.03 10.11
N GLN A 234 -7.63 -2.21 9.22
CA GLN A 234 -6.25 -2.42 8.75
C GLN A 234 -5.30 -1.68 9.68
N ILE A 235 -4.74 -2.41 10.63
CA ILE A 235 -3.73 -1.88 11.56
C ILE A 235 -2.38 -1.90 10.81
N HIS A 236 -1.86 -0.73 10.44
CA HIS A 236 -0.47 -0.62 9.99
C HIS A 236 0.46 -0.74 11.21
N GLN A 237 1.44 -1.65 11.14
CA GLN A 237 2.50 -1.78 12.14
C GLN A 237 3.88 -1.56 11.51
N ASP A 238 4.74 -0.85 12.23
CA ASP A 238 6.14 -0.71 11.86
C ASP A 238 6.92 -1.98 12.26
N GLY A 239 7.52 -2.65 11.28
CA GLY A 239 8.31 -3.86 11.46
C GLY A 239 9.72 -3.63 12.01
N SER A 240 10.14 -2.37 12.23
CA SER A 240 11.48 -1.99 12.72
C SER A 240 11.91 -2.63 14.05
N LEU A 241 10.96 -3.15 14.84
CA LEU A 241 11.22 -3.85 16.11
C LEU A 241 11.60 -5.33 15.96
N SER A 242 11.63 -5.86 14.73
CA SER A 242 12.03 -7.26 14.49
C SER A 242 13.52 -7.45 14.81
N SER A 243 13.90 -8.68 15.18
CA SER A 243 15.26 -8.98 15.61
C SER A 243 15.74 -10.33 15.07
N LEU A 244 17.03 -10.41 14.73
CA LEU A 244 17.67 -11.67 14.35
C LEU A 244 17.50 -12.72 15.46
N TYR A 245 16.87 -13.84 15.14
CA TYR A 245 16.67 -14.98 16.05
C TYR A 245 17.89 -15.91 16.03
N MET A 246 18.33 -16.30 14.83
CA MET A 246 19.56 -17.07 14.61
C MET A 246 20.11 -16.88 13.19
N ARG A 247 21.38 -17.22 13.01
CA ARG A 247 21.99 -17.45 11.70
C ARG A 247 22.05 -18.95 11.42
N PHE A 248 21.93 -19.31 10.16
CA PHE A 248 22.12 -20.68 9.70
C PHE A 248 23.06 -20.73 8.50
N ASP A 249 23.86 -21.79 8.45
CA ASP A 249 24.78 -22.04 7.36
C ASP A 249 24.00 -22.66 6.19
N LYS A 250 23.73 -21.82 5.20
CA LYS A 250 23.01 -22.22 3.98
C LYS A 250 23.74 -23.37 3.30
N LYS A 251 22.99 -24.40 2.92
CA LYS A 251 23.52 -25.56 2.19
C LYS A 251 23.50 -25.37 0.67
N LEU A 252 22.59 -24.55 0.16
CA LEU A 252 22.52 -24.16 -1.25
C LEU A 252 22.29 -22.64 -1.38
N ARG A 253 22.34 -22.15 -2.62
CA ARG A 253 22.35 -20.71 -2.92
C ARG A 253 21.09 -19.99 -2.43
N SER A 254 19.91 -20.47 -2.83
CA SER A 254 18.62 -19.81 -2.61
C SER A 254 17.84 -20.58 -1.55
N ALA A 255 17.88 -20.12 -0.30
CA ALA A 255 16.91 -20.55 0.70
C ALA A 255 15.60 -19.81 0.40
N GLN A 256 14.49 -20.53 0.27
CA GLN A 256 13.21 -20.00 -0.21
C GLN A 256 12.13 -20.31 0.83
N GLY A 257 11.35 -21.39 0.65
CA GLY A 257 10.31 -21.79 1.59
C GLY A 257 10.82 -22.19 2.97
N MET A 258 9.96 -22.04 3.97
CA MET A 258 10.20 -22.53 5.33
C MET A 258 8.87 -22.82 6.00
N ASP A 259 8.83 -23.90 6.77
CA ASP A 259 7.87 -24.06 7.87
C ASP A 259 8.54 -24.73 9.08
N ILE A 260 7.86 -24.68 10.23
CA ILE A 260 8.39 -25.11 11.52
C ILE A 260 7.49 -26.19 12.10
N TYR A 261 8.09 -27.28 12.57
CA TYR A 261 7.38 -28.31 13.33
C TYR A 261 8.20 -28.73 14.56
N GLY A 262 7.59 -28.57 15.74
CA GLY A 262 8.31 -28.69 17.01
C GLY A 262 9.48 -27.71 17.07
N ASP A 263 10.67 -28.21 17.42
CA ASP A 263 11.90 -27.40 17.53
C ASP A 263 12.74 -27.41 16.24
N ARG A 264 12.12 -27.65 15.08
CA ARG A 264 12.81 -27.84 13.80
C ARG A 264 12.27 -26.87 12.76
N ALA A 265 13.16 -26.08 12.17
CA ALA A 265 12.88 -25.32 10.95
C ALA A 265 13.26 -26.16 9.73
N TYR A 266 12.29 -26.41 8.85
CA TYR A 266 12.47 -27.10 7.58
C TYR A 266 12.58 -26.04 6.48
N ILE A 267 13.82 -25.73 6.08
CA ILE A 267 14.11 -24.70 5.07
C ILE A 267 14.29 -25.37 3.72
N LEU A 268 13.45 -24.97 2.77
CA LEU A 268 13.48 -25.43 1.39
C LEU A 268 14.40 -24.54 0.55
N TYR A 269 15.08 -25.18 -0.38
CA TYR A 269 15.90 -24.55 -1.39
C TYR A 269 15.31 -24.83 -2.77
N ASP A 270 15.73 -24.01 -3.73
CA ASP A 270 15.50 -24.27 -5.15
C ASP A 270 15.76 -25.75 -5.48
N THR A 271 14.95 -26.30 -6.38
CA THR A 271 14.86 -27.71 -6.79
C THR A 271 14.16 -28.65 -5.82
N GLY A 272 13.73 -28.20 -4.63
CA GLY A 272 13.04 -29.04 -3.64
C GLY A 272 14.01 -29.83 -2.74
N VAL A 273 15.16 -29.23 -2.42
CA VAL A 273 16.06 -29.74 -1.36
C VAL A 273 15.65 -29.12 -0.03
N CYS A 274 15.64 -29.89 1.04
CA CYS A 274 15.27 -29.45 2.38
C CYS A 274 16.45 -29.61 3.35
N ALA A 275 16.77 -28.55 4.10
CA ALA A 275 17.66 -28.63 5.26
C ALA A 275 16.87 -28.44 6.56
N VAL A 276 17.23 -29.18 7.60
CA VAL A 276 16.57 -29.09 8.92
C VAL A 276 17.51 -28.42 9.91
N TYR A 277 17.02 -27.38 10.60
CA TYR A 277 17.80 -26.65 11.61
C TYR A 277 17.12 -26.71 12.98
N ASP A 278 17.92 -26.76 14.05
CA ASP A 278 17.43 -26.80 15.41
C ASP A 278 17.18 -25.39 15.96
N LEU A 279 15.91 -25.05 16.19
CA LEU A 279 15.53 -23.73 16.71
C LEU A 279 15.79 -23.59 18.21
N LEU A 280 15.92 -24.70 18.94
CA LEU A 280 16.16 -24.71 20.37
C LEU A 280 17.62 -24.40 20.69
N SER A 281 18.56 -25.17 20.10
CA SER A 281 20.00 -24.92 20.28
C SER A 281 20.51 -23.73 19.46
N ARG A 282 19.78 -23.35 18.40
CA ARG A 282 20.17 -22.31 17.43
C ARG A 282 21.53 -22.57 16.81
N ASN A 283 21.88 -23.85 16.64
CA ASN A 283 23.09 -24.24 15.95
C ASN A 283 22.99 -23.82 14.47
N PRO A 284 23.97 -23.09 13.92
CA PRO A 284 23.93 -22.70 12.52
C PRO A 284 24.04 -23.88 11.55
N GLU A 285 24.61 -25.01 11.98
CA GLU A 285 24.72 -26.20 11.15
C GLU A 285 23.38 -26.95 11.04
N ALA A 286 23.07 -27.41 9.82
CA ALA A 286 21.89 -28.23 9.58
C ALA A 286 22.05 -29.59 10.27
N ILE A 287 20.98 -30.07 10.90
CA ILE A 287 20.86 -31.44 11.41
C ILE A 287 20.97 -32.42 10.25
N ASP A 288 20.27 -32.13 9.16
CA ASP A 288 20.24 -32.98 7.97
C ASP A 288 19.92 -32.18 6.70
N LEU A 289 20.25 -32.75 5.55
CA LEU A 289 19.99 -32.23 4.21
C LEU A 289 19.53 -33.35 3.28
N PHE A 290 18.28 -33.28 2.83
CA PHE A 290 17.66 -34.33 2.02
C PHE A 290 16.84 -33.75 0.86
N LYS A 291 16.47 -34.60 -0.10
CA LYS A 291 15.59 -34.24 -1.21
C LYS A 291 14.14 -34.55 -0.87
N LEU A 292 13.24 -33.64 -1.19
CA LEU A 292 11.80 -33.92 -1.21
C LEU A 292 11.48 -34.96 -2.29
N GLY A 293 10.35 -35.65 -2.18
CA GLY A 293 9.85 -36.51 -3.24
C GLY A 293 9.59 -35.71 -4.53
N SER A 294 9.13 -34.47 -4.39
CA SER A 294 8.91 -33.51 -5.48
C SER A 294 10.17 -32.78 -5.93
N TYR A 295 11.35 -33.27 -5.54
CA TYR A 295 12.60 -32.74 -6.05
C TYR A 295 12.60 -32.77 -7.58
N ASN A 296 12.81 -31.60 -8.19
CA ASN A 296 12.93 -31.46 -9.63
C ASN A 296 13.82 -30.27 -9.97
N ASP A 297 14.90 -30.52 -10.69
CA ASP A 297 15.89 -29.54 -11.13
C ASP A 297 15.62 -28.96 -12.53
N GLY A 298 14.41 -29.17 -13.05
CA GLY A 298 13.97 -28.72 -14.38
C GLY A 298 14.08 -29.80 -15.45
N VAL A 299 13.80 -31.06 -15.09
CA VAL A 299 13.72 -32.19 -16.01
C VAL A 299 12.25 -32.63 -16.12
N PRO A 300 11.66 -32.75 -17.33
CA PRO A 300 12.29 -32.67 -18.66
C PRO A 300 12.51 -31.23 -19.19
N SER A 301 11.90 -30.22 -18.58
CA SER A 301 12.13 -28.81 -18.92
C SER A 301 12.22 -27.96 -17.66
N LYS A 302 12.82 -26.77 -17.78
CA LYS A 302 12.96 -25.80 -16.68
C LYS A 302 11.63 -25.39 -16.07
N ASP A 303 10.51 -25.55 -16.77
CA ASP A 303 9.19 -25.19 -16.27
C ASP A 303 8.76 -26.04 -15.07
N TYR A 304 9.28 -27.27 -14.96
CA TYR A 304 9.04 -28.21 -13.87
C TYR A 304 9.99 -28.03 -12.69
N LEU A 305 10.93 -27.08 -12.75
CA LEU A 305 11.84 -26.83 -11.64
C LEU A 305 11.01 -26.48 -10.40
N ASN A 306 11.25 -27.22 -9.31
CA ASN A 306 10.59 -26.99 -8.05
C ASN A 306 11.25 -25.79 -7.36
N HIS A 307 10.68 -24.60 -7.51
CA HIS A 307 11.22 -23.38 -6.88
C HIS A 307 11.03 -23.38 -5.34
N ALA A 308 10.09 -24.19 -4.83
CA ALA A 308 9.88 -24.45 -3.41
C ALA A 308 9.70 -23.20 -2.54
N ASN A 309 8.93 -22.21 -3.03
CA ASN A 309 8.83 -20.87 -2.43
C ASN A 309 8.07 -20.83 -1.11
N SER A 310 7.19 -21.80 -0.90
CA SER A 310 6.37 -21.90 0.30
C SER A 310 6.05 -23.36 0.56
N CYS A 311 6.04 -23.71 1.83
CA CYS A 311 5.55 -24.98 2.31
C CYS A 311 4.82 -24.78 3.63
N MET A 312 3.96 -25.73 3.99
CA MET A 312 3.37 -25.76 5.33
C MET A 312 3.01 -27.18 5.75
N PHE A 313 3.23 -27.48 7.02
CA PHE A 313 2.77 -28.70 7.65
C PHE A 313 1.26 -28.61 7.91
N GLY A 314 0.57 -29.71 7.62
CA GLY A 314 -0.80 -29.91 8.08
C GLY A 314 -0.85 -30.60 9.44
N THR A 315 -1.98 -31.27 9.70
CA THR A 315 -2.21 -32.10 10.88
C THR A 315 -2.46 -33.58 10.54
N ILE A 316 -2.37 -33.93 9.25
CA ILE A 316 -2.57 -35.30 8.77
C ILE A 316 -1.25 -36.07 8.87
N HIS A 317 -1.29 -37.23 9.51
CA HIS A 317 -0.16 -38.15 9.64
C HIS A 317 -0.43 -39.43 8.83
N LEU A 318 0.56 -39.88 8.06
CA LEU A 318 0.46 -41.11 7.27
C LEU A 318 1.08 -42.28 8.03
N ASP A 319 0.35 -43.40 8.12
CA ASP A 319 0.83 -44.67 8.65
C ASP A 319 1.53 -44.59 10.03
N GLY A 320 1.04 -43.68 10.89
CA GLY A 320 1.59 -43.47 12.23
C GLY A 320 2.90 -42.67 12.27
N ASN A 321 3.32 -42.07 11.15
CA ASN A 321 4.47 -41.17 11.10
C ASN A 321 4.27 -39.98 12.05
N PRO A 322 5.19 -39.71 13.00
CA PRO A 322 5.06 -38.58 13.93
C PRO A 322 5.14 -37.20 13.28
N LEU A 323 5.72 -37.09 12.07
CA LEU A 323 5.69 -35.86 11.30
C LEU A 323 4.40 -35.83 10.45
N PRO A 324 3.68 -34.70 10.43
CA PRO A 324 2.54 -34.55 9.55
C PRO A 324 3.02 -34.35 8.10
N LEU A 325 2.08 -34.48 7.17
CA LEU A 325 2.33 -34.20 5.76
C LEU A 325 2.70 -32.74 5.56
N LEU A 326 3.71 -32.51 4.72
CA LEU A 326 4.15 -31.19 4.29
C LEU A 326 3.58 -30.88 2.91
N TYR A 327 2.91 -29.74 2.78
CA TYR A 327 2.31 -29.27 1.53
C TYR A 327 3.23 -28.23 0.92
N VAL A 328 3.80 -28.52 -0.25
CA VAL A 328 4.85 -27.73 -0.89
C VAL A 328 4.33 -27.10 -2.17
N THR A 329 4.50 -25.80 -2.32
CA THR A 329 4.26 -25.12 -3.58
C THR A 329 5.45 -25.36 -4.52
N ALA A 330 5.27 -26.24 -5.50
CA ALA A 330 6.31 -26.69 -6.41
C ALA A 330 6.04 -26.21 -7.86
N GLY A 331 7.00 -25.50 -8.44
CA GLY A 331 6.98 -25.04 -9.84
C GLY A 331 7.69 -23.70 -10.03
N THR A 332 7.95 -23.32 -11.28
CA THR A 332 8.57 -22.01 -11.62
C THR A 332 8.00 -21.37 -12.90
N GLY A 333 7.38 -22.16 -13.77
CA GLY A 333 6.85 -21.70 -15.05
C GLY A 333 5.44 -21.10 -14.95
N ILE A 334 5.15 -20.09 -15.78
CA ILE A 334 3.81 -19.47 -15.91
C ILE A 334 2.87 -20.22 -16.87
N GLY A 335 3.30 -21.35 -17.42
CA GLY A 335 2.55 -22.18 -18.36
C GLY A 335 1.80 -23.32 -17.69
N ALA A 336 1.31 -24.23 -18.53
CA ALA A 336 0.54 -25.40 -18.13
C ALA A 336 0.85 -26.60 -19.02
N ASP A 337 0.54 -27.79 -18.53
CA ASP A 337 0.52 -29.07 -19.24
C ASP A 337 -0.90 -29.69 -19.22
N GLU A 338 -1.01 -30.99 -19.53
CA GLU A 338 -2.30 -31.68 -19.57
C GLU A 338 -3.00 -31.80 -18.20
N ASP A 339 -2.22 -31.73 -17.12
CA ASP A 339 -2.69 -31.86 -15.74
C ASP A 339 -2.99 -30.51 -15.08
N GLY A 340 -2.53 -29.39 -15.64
CA GLY A 340 -2.81 -28.04 -15.14
C GLY A 340 -1.61 -27.12 -15.21
N PHE A 341 -1.60 -26.06 -14.40
CA PHE A 341 -0.44 -25.17 -14.32
C PHE A 341 0.81 -25.89 -13.80
N PHE A 342 1.99 -25.40 -14.20
CA PHE A 342 3.26 -25.97 -13.73
C PHE A 342 3.48 -25.80 -12.22
N TYR A 343 2.85 -24.77 -11.62
CA TYR A 343 2.78 -24.67 -10.17
C TYR A 343 1.74 -25.63 -9.61
N ARG A 344 2.19 -26.50 -8.71
CA ARG A 344 1.43 -27.60 -8.12
C ARG A 344 1.63 -27.59 -6.61
N CYS A 345 0.70 -28.21 -5.88
CA CYS A 345 0.89 -28.55 -4.48
C CYS A 345 1.36 -30.00 -4.39
N ALA A 346 2.63 -30.21 -4.04
CA ALA A 346 3.16 -31.54 -3.74
C ALA A 346 2.95 -31.83 -2.26
N VAL A 347 2.31 -32.96 -1.95
CA VAL A 347 2.07 -33.44 -0.59
C VAL A 347 3.15 -34.46 -0.25
N GLU A 348 4.03 -34.09 0.66
CA GLU A 348 5.23 -34.84 1.04
C GLU A 348 5.01 -35.55 2.37
N ASN A 349 5.33 -36.84 2.42
CA ASN A 349 5.47 -37.60 3.65
C ASN A 349 6.95 -37.66 4.04
N ILE A 350 7.34 -36.86 5.04
CA ILE A 350 8.72 -36.82 5.53
C ILE A 350 8.85 -37.77 6.72
N VAL A 351 9.73 -38.76 6.60
CA VAL A 351 10.02 -39.73 7.67
C VAL A 351 11.34 -39.34 8.34
N ARG A 352 11.28 -39.10 9.66
CA ARG A 352 12.46 -38.87 10.51
C ARG A 352 12.88 -40.16 11.20
N ARG A 353 14.17 -40.46 11.17
CA ARG A 353 14.82 -41.53 11.93
C ARG A 353 15.92 -40.94 12.78
N VAL A 354 16.12 -41.51 13.97
CA VAL A 354 17.18 -41.06 14.88
C VAL A 354 18.01 -42.28 15.24
N ASP A 355 19.32 -42.19 15.01
CA ASP A 355 20.29 -43.22 15.36
C ASP A 355 20.52 -43.26 16.88
N GLU A 356 21.18 -44.32 17.37
CA GLU A 356 21.46 -44.49 18.80
C GLU A 356 22.32 -43.35 19.39
N ASP A 357 23.15 -42.70 18.56
CA ASP A 357 23.99 -41.57 18.94
C ASP A 357 23.26 -40.22 18.91
N GLY A 358 21.98 -40.20 18.53
CA GLY A 358 21.14 -39.02 18.42
C GLY A 358 21.19 -38.32 17.07
N THR A 359 21.94 -38.84 16.08
CA THR A 359 21.95 -38.29 14.71
C THR A 359 20.59 -38.48 14.05
N GLU A 360 20.04 -37.43 13.46
CA GLU A 360 18.74 -37.49 12.78
C GLU A 360 18.93 -37.59 11.27
N HIS A 361 18.10 -38.41 10.63
CA HIS A 361 18.04 -38.61 9.18
C HIS A 361 16.61 -38.46 8.70
N HIS A 362 16.44 -37.85 7.52
CA HIS A 362 15.16 -37.59 6.92
C HIS A 362 15.10 -38.14 5.49
N THR A 363 13.94 -38.66 5.13
CA THR A 363 13.60 -39.07 3.77
C THR A 363 12.20 -38.56 3.44
N ALA A 364 11.92 -38.23 2.19
CA ALA A 364 10.61 -37.76 1.76
C ALA A 364 10.10 -38.53 0.53
N GLU A 365 8.78 -38.70 0.48
CA GLU A 365 8.06 -39.25 -0.66
C GLU A 365 6.83 -38.38 -0.94
N THR A 366 6.59 -38.05 -2.22
CA THR A 366 5.36 -37.36 -2.63
C THR A 366 4.23 -38.36 -2.70
N VAL A 367 3.23 -38.19 -1.83
CA VAL A 367 2.09 -39.10 -1.71
C VAL A 367 0.87 -38.63 -2.51
N GLN A 368 0.80 -37.35 -2.83
CA GLN A 368 -0.23 -36.77 -3.68
C GLN A 368 0.27 -35.47 -4.32
N VAL A 369 -0.15 -35.20 -5.55
CA VAL A 369 0.07 -33.93 -6.24
C VAL A 369 -1.29 -33.33 -6.57
N ILE A 370 -1.51 -32.10 -6.15
CA ILE A 370 -2.75 -31.36 -6.42
C ILE A 370 -2.44 -30.24 -7.42
N THR A 371 -3.18 -30.21 -8.51
CA THR A 371 -3.04 -29.21 -9.58
C THR A 371 -4.34 -28.43 -9.76
N TYR A 372 -4.25 -27.28 -10.43
CA TYR A 372 -5.41 -26.52 -10.85
C TYR A 372 -5.38 -26.29 -12.36
N LYS A 373 -6.51 -26.50 -13.00
CA LYS A 373 -6.72 -26.25 -14.42
C LYS A 373 -7.98 -25.41 -14.62
N PRO A 374 -7.89 -24.20 -15.21
CA PRO A 374 -8.99 -23.23 -15.26
C PRO A 374 -10.02 -23.54 -16.37
N ASP A 375 -10.12 -24.79 -16.81
CA ASP A 375 -11.04 -25.20 -17.88
C ASP A 375 -12.49 -24.94 -17.43
N GLY A 376 -13.22 -24.10 -18.15
CA GLY A 376 -14.61 -23.76 -17.83
C GLY A 376 -14.79 -22.60 -16.85
N ILE A 377 -13.74 -21.79 -16.60
CA ILE A 377 -13.83 -20.63 -15.71
C ILE A 377 -14.91 -19.63 -16.16
N GLU A 378 -15.18 -19.54 -17.47
CA GLU A 378 -16.23 -18.71 -18.05
C GLU A 378 -17.66 -19.14 -17.66
N ASN A 379 -17.82 -20.33 -17.07
CA ASN A 379 -19.11 -20.89 -16.66
C ASN A 379 -19.38 -20.73 -15.15
N VAL A 380 -18.48 -20.09 -14.41
CA VAL A 380 -18.60 -19.85 -12.96
C VAL A 380 -18.40 -18.36 -12.65
N PRO A 381 -18.88 -17.86 -11.49
CA PRO A 381 -18.77 -16.43 -11.16
C PRO A 381 -17.38 -16.03 -10.62
N TYR A 382 -16.34 -16.82 -10.89
CA TYR A 382 -15.02 -16.68 -10.29
C TYR A 382 -14.00 -16.12 -11.29
N GLU A 383 -13.00 -15.41 -10.78
CA GLU A 383 -11.90 -14.85 -11.55
C GLU A 383 -10.77 -15.86 -11.77
N ALA A 384 -10.05 -15.68 -12.88
CA ALA A 384 -8.79 -16.38 -13.17
C ALA A 384 -7.59 -15.45 -12.87
N PRO A 385 -7.04 -15.43 -11.64
CA PRO A 385 -5.77 -14.76 -11.34
C PRO A 385 -4.60 -15.34 -12.13
N CYS A 386 -3.40 -14.81 -11.87
CA CYS A 386 -2.13 -15.32 -12.40
C CYS A 386 -1.75 -16.66 -11.75
N TRP A 387 -2.59 -17.69 -11.93
CA TRP A 387 -2.43 -19.04 -11.42
C TRP A 387 -1.11 -19.72 -11.79
N GLY A 388 -0.37 -19.17 -12.76
CA GLY A 388 0.98 -19.60 -13.12
C GLY A 388 2.07 -19.19 -12.13
N CYS A 389 1.76 -18.51 -11.02
CA CYS A 389 2.66 -18.27 -9.88
C CYS A 389 1.87 -18.15 -8.54
N PRO A 390 1.14 -19.19 -8.09
CA PRO A 390 0.37 -19.14 -6.86
C PRO A 390 1.20 -19.61 -5.64
N ALA A 391 0.62 -19.47 -4.46
CA ALA A 391 0.98 -20.20 -3.23
C ALA A 391 -0.20 -21.07 -2.78
N PHE A 392 0.09 -22.24 -2.25
CA PHE A 392 -0.91 -23.17 -1.71
C PHE A 392 -0.88 -23.17 -0.18
N PHE A 393 -2.06 -23.09 0.43
CA PHE A 393 -2.24 -23.18 1.87
C PHE A 393 -3.29 -24.23 2.23
N VAL A 394 -3.11 -24.94 3.34
CA VAL A 394 -4.05 -25.96 3.80
C VAL A 394 -4.53 -25.69 5.21
N ASP A 395 -5.81 -25.95 5.43
CA ASP A 395 -6.40 -26.09 6.75
C ASP A 395 -6.90 -27.53 6.85
N THR A 396 -6.03 -28.42 7.29
CA THR A 396 -6.32 -29.86 7.35
C THR A 396 -7.37 -30.20 8.39
N GLU A 397 -7.51 -29.40 9.44
CA GLU A 397 -8.54 -29.59 10.47
C GLU A 397 -9.93 -29.31 9.92
N LYS A 398 -10.07 -28.23 9.13
CA LYS A 398 -11.35 -27.89 8.48
C LYS A 398 -11.53 -28.56 7.11
N GLY A 399 -10.49 -29.24 6.60
CA GLY A 399 -10.53 -29.94 5.31
C GLY A 399 -10.57 -28.97 4.12
N TYR A 400 -9.81 -27.87 4.16
CA TYR A 400 -9.75 -26.89 3.08
C TYR A 400 -8.35 -26.74 2.49
N LEU A 401 -8.32 -26.45 1.19
CA LEU A 401 -7.15 -26.00 0.44
C LEU A 401 -7.44 -24.59 -0.08
N TYR A 402 -6.46 -23.71 0.00
CA TYR A 402 -6.52 -22.37 -0.55
C TYR A 402 -5.43 -22.19 -1.58
N ILE A 403 -5.78 -21.64 -2.74
CA ILE A 403 -4.82 -21.15 -3.72
C ILE A 403 -4.82 -19.62 -3.64
N PHE A 404 -3.67 -19.06 -3.27
CA PHE A 404 -3.41 -17.64 -3.15
C PHE A 404 -2.62 -17.17 -4.37
N SER A 405 -3.13 -16.18 -5.09
CA SER A 405 -2.44 -15.69 -6.29
C SER A 405 -2.73 -14.22 -6.53
N ALA A 406 -1.74 -13.49 -7.05
CA ALA A 406 -1.96 -12.13 -7.52
C ALA A 406 -2.78 -12.15 -8.83
N LYS A 407 -3.60 -11.12 -9.03
CA LYS A 407 -4.36 -10.92 -10.26
C LYS A 407 -3.43 -10.80 -11.46
N TYR A 408 -2.34 -10.04 -11.31
CA TYR A 408 -1.25 -9.94 -12.27
C TYR A 408 0.07 -10.33 -11.64
N ARG A 409 1.01 -10.80 -12.47
CA ARG A 409 2.35 -11.15 -12.01
C ARG A 409 3.02 -9.94 -11.34
N THR A 410 3.49 -10.13 -10.13
CA THR A 410 3.98 -9.09 -9.21
C THR A 410 5.42 -8.65 -9.49
N LYS A 411 5.98 -9.02 -10.65
CA LYS A 411 7.27 -8.53 -11.14
C LYS A 411 7.04 -7.23 -11.92
N ARG A 412 7.85 -6.21 -11.65
CA ARG A 412 7.77 -4.90 -12.32
C ARG A 412 7.76 -5.06 -13.85
N GLY A 413 6.80 -4.40 -14.50
CA GLY A 413 6.59 -4.47 -15.94
C GLY A 413 5.67 -5.60 -16.42
N CYS A 414 5.15 -6.44 -15.52
CA CYS A 414 4.18 -7.48 -15.86
C CYS A 414 2.72 -7.10 -15.56
N VAL A 415 2.47 -5.95 -14.92
CA VAL A 415 1.12 -5.42 -14.67
C VAL A 415 0.69 -4.56 -15.86
N PRO A 416 -0.53 -4.75 -16.42
CA PRO A 416 -1.04 -3.90 -17.49
C PRO A 416 -1.08 -2.42 -17.09
N GLU A 417 -0.77 -1.53 -18.03
CA GLU A 417 -0.73 -0.10 -17.77
C GLU A 417 -2.15 0.42 -17.45
N GLY A 418 -2.32 0.96 -16.23
CA GLY A 418 -3.60 1.50 -15.76
C GLY A 418 -4.49 0.51 -14.98
N GLU A 419 -4.06 -0.74 -14.78
CA GLU A 419 -4.79 -1.73 -13.97
C GLU A 419 -4.16 -1.91 -12.58
N LYS A 420 -5.01 -1.92 -11.54
CA LYS A 420 -4.58 -2.20 -10.16
C LYS A 420 -4.41 -3.69 -9.93
N ASN A 421 -3.46 -4.05 -9.07
CA ASN A 421 -3.29 -5.43 -8.68
C ASN A 421 -4.19 -5.79 -7.48
N ALA A 422 -4.43 -7.08 -7.30
CA ALA A 422 -5.18 -7.62 -6.17
C ALA A 422 -4.66 -9.03 -5.86
N TYR A 423 -4.82 -9.46 -4.62
CA TYR A 423 -4.59 -10.84 -4.22
C TYR A 423 -5.91 -11.57 -4.16
N ILE A 424 -6.01 -12.66 -4.91
CA ILE A 424 -7.19 -13.50 -5.04
C ILE A 424 -6.93 -14.78 -4.25
N ILE A 425 -7.81 -15.07 -3.29
CA ILE A 425 -7.78 -16.25 -2.45
C ILE A 425 -8.95 -17.13 -2.85
N THR A 426 -8.66 -18.34 -3.32
CA THR A 426 -9.68 -19.29 -3.80
C THR A 426 -9.66 -20.54 -2.95
N LYS A 427 -10.82 -20.90 -2.42
CA LYS A 427 -11.03 -21.98 -1.49
C LYS A 427 -11.57 -23.23 -2.20
N PHE A 428 -11.00 -24.37 -1.87
CA PHE A 428 -11.39 -25.69 -2.33
C PHE A 428 -11.56 -26.63 -1.13
N ALA A 429 -12.27 -27.74 -1.33
CA ALA A 429 -12.18 -28.87 -0.42
C ALA A 429 -10.78 -29.47 -0.52
N LEU A 430 -10.16 -29.80 0.62
CA LEU A 430 -8.88 -30.50 0.64
C LEU A 430 -9.07 -31.92 0.09
N PRO A 431 -8.38 -32.31 -1.00
CA PRO A 431 -8.47 -33.67 -1.51
C PRO A 431 -8.01 -34.69 -0.48
N GLN A 432 -8.76 -35.78 -0.36
CA GLN A 432 -8.37 -36.91 0.47
C GLN A 432 -7.26 -37.71 -0.23
N LEU A 433 -6.34 -38.32 0.52
CA LEU A 433 -5.29 -39.19 -0.06
C LEU A 433 -5.87 -40.35 -0.89
N SER A 434 -7.06 -40.83 -0.49
CA SER A 434 -7.79 -41.87 -1.23
C SER A 434 -8.23 -41.47 -2.65
N ALA A 435 -8.19 -40.17 -3.00
CA ALA A 435 -8.48 -39.68 -4.36
C ALA A 435 -7.37 -40.06 -5.36
N GLY A 436 -6.24 -40.57 -4.88
CA GLY A 436 -5.12 -41.03 -5.70
C GLY A 436 -3.94 -40.06 -5.71
N PRO A 437 -2.85 -40.43 -6.40
CA PRO A 437 -1.59 -39.70 -6.36
C PRO A 437 -1.61 -38.38 -7.15
N MET A 438 -2.60 -38.17 -8.03
CA MET A 438 -2.77 -36.94 -8.80
C MET A 438 -4.23 -36.49 -8.70
N VAL A 439 -4.45 -35.25 -8.25
CA VAL A 439 -5.78 -34.64 -8.15
C VAL A 439 -5.77 -33.34 -8.94
N ARG A 440 -6.67 -33.21 -9.91
CA ARG A 440 -6.82 -32.01 -10.72
C ARG A 440 -8.08 -31.26 -10.35
N LEU A 441 -7.92 -30.09 -9.75
CA LEU A 441 -8.99 -29.16 -9.43
C LEU A 441 -9.36 -28.31 -10.65
N THR A 442 -10.63 -27.90 -10.70
CA THR A 442 -11.22 -27.09 -11.76
C THR A 442 -12.04 -25.94 -11.16
N PRO A 443 -12.48 -24.96 -11.97
CA PRO A 443 -13.38 -23.90 -11.52
C PRO A 443 -14.67 -24.41 -10.87
N GLY A 444 -15.15 -25.60 -11.26
CA GLY A 444 -16.33 -26.24 -10.67
C GLY A 444 -16.13 -26.73 -9.24
N ASP A 445 -14.89 -26.88 -8.79
CA ASP A 445 -14.53 -27.33 -7.44
C ASP A 445 -14.36 -26.15 -6.45
N ILE A 446 -14.45 -24.91 -6.94
CA ILE A 446 -14.30 -23.70 -6.12
C ILE A 446 -15.49 -23.59 -5.16
N LEU A 447 -15.19 -23.62 -3.86
CA LEU A 447 -16.17 -23.43 -2.79
C LEU A 447 -16.44 -21.95 -2.51
N ASP A 448 -15.40 -21.12 -2.60
CA ASP A 448 -15.47 -19.69 -2.33
C ASP A 448 -14.26 -18.96 -2.95
N GLN A 449 -14.42 -17.69 -3.27
CA GLN A 449 -13.33 -16.84 -3.77
C GLN A 449 -13.56 -15.39 -3.33
N PHE A 450 -12.48 -14.72 -2.94
CA PHE A 450 -12.49 -13.28 -2.69
C PHE A 450 -11.17 -12.65 -3.11
N SER A 451 -11.21 -11.33 -3.33
CA SER A 451 -10.08 -10.53 -3.76
C SER A 451 -9.82 -9.39 -2.78
N VAL A 452 -8.54 -9.07 -2.57
CA VAL A 452 -8.09 -7.94 -1.76
C VAL A 452 -7.18 -7.07 -2.61
N GLU A 453 -7.59 -5.82 -2.87
CA GLU A 453 -6.76 -4.86 -3.63
C GLU A 453 -5.45 -4.58 -2.89
N SER A 454 -4.33 -4.68 -3.60
CA SER A 454 -3.00 -4.33 -3.07
C SER A 454 -2.00 -4.24 -4.22
N ASP A 455 -1.20 -3.18 -4.21
CA ASP A 455 -0.14 -2.92 -5.19
C ASP A 455 1.25 -3.31 -4.68
N VAL A 456 1.34 -4.01 -3.54
CA VAL A 456 2.60 -4.57 -3.05
C VAL A 456 3.11 -5.58 -4.08
N LEU A 457 4.38 -5.46 -4.46
CA LEU A 457 4.98 -6.26 -5.51
C LEU A 457 5.96 -7.29 -4.94
N PHE A 458 6.40 -8.23 -5.76
CA PHE A 458 7.38 -9.25 -5.40
C PHE A 458 6.89 -10.21 -4.30
N THR A 459 5.98 -11.11 -4.66
CA THR A 459 5.47 -12.18 -3.79
C THR A 459 6.57 -13.17 -3.45
N GLN A 460 6.65 -13.57 -2.18
CA GLN A 460 7.58 -14.58 -1.69
C GLN A 460 6.83 -15.84 -1.23
N GLY A 461 6.83 -16.13 0.07
CA GLY A 461 6.11 -17.24 0.69
C GLY A 461 5.19 -16.78 1.83
N GLY A 462 4.72 -17.73 2.63
CA GLY A 462 3.82 -17.44 3.73
C GLY A 462 3.36 -18.69 4.44
N MET A 463 2.44 -18.50 5.38
CA MET A 463 1.78 -19.57 6.15
C MET A 463 0.29 -19.26 6.35
N LEU A 464 -0.49 -20.30 6.67
CA LEU A 464 -1.87 -20.17 7.14
C LEU A 464 -1.95 -20.65 8.58
N VAL A 465 -2.45 -19.79 9.46
CA VAL A 465 -2.68 -20.09 10.87
C VAL A 465 -4.10 -19.68 11.22
N GLU A 466 -4.87 -20.62 11.77
CA GLU A 466 -6.30 -20.48 12.09
C GLU A 466 -7.17 -20.10 10.88
N ASP A 467 -7.41 -18.81 10.68
CA ASP A 467 -8.19 -18.25 9.56
C ASP A 467 -7.44 -17.07 8.92
N ARG A 468 -6.11 -17.03 9.05
CA ARG A 468 -5.28 -15.91 8.56
C ARG A 468 -4.09 -16.42 7.75
N ILE A 469 -3.96 -15.89 6.53
CA ILE A 469 -2.76 -16.08 5.69
C ILE A 469 -1.79 -14.94 6.02
N TYR A 470 -0.60 -15.29 6.50
CA TYR A 470 0.53 -14.38 6.67
C TYR A 470 1.43 -14.55 5.46
N TYR A 471 1.63 -13.48 4.68
CA TYR A 471 2.37 -13.56 3.42
C TYR A 471 3.43 -12.47 3.35
N THR A 472 4.62 -12.83 2.89
CA THR A 472 5.79 -11.94 2.80
C THR A 472 5.99 -11.42 1.38
N PHE A 473 6.53 -10.21 1.29
CA PHE A 473 6.76 -9.49 0.04
C PHE A 473 8.10 -8.78 0.06
N GLY A 474 8.59 -8.51 -1.14
CA GLY A 474 9.73 -7.63 -1.36
C GLY A 474 11.06 -8.36 -1.49
N CYS A 475 12.06 -7.58 -1.89
CA CYS A 475 13.47 -7.94 -1.89
C CYS A 475 14.28 -6.65 -1.74
N PRO A 476 15.53 -6.67 -1.26
CA PRO A 476 16.33 -5.48 -0.96
C PRO A 476 16.82 -4.74 -2.22
N LYS A 477 15.88 -4.30 -3.04
CA LYS A 477 16.04 -3.61 -4.33
C LYS A 477 15.04 -2.46 -4.37
N ILE A 478 15.46 -1.36 -4.99
CA ILE A 478 14.64 -0.14 -5.12
C ILE A 478 13.28 -0.48 -5.76
N GLY A 479 12.20 -0.19 -5.03
CA GLY A 479 10.82 -0.39 -5.47
C GLY A 479 10.19 -1.73 -5.08
N TYR A 480 10.86 -2.54 -4.26
CA TYR A 480 10.31 -3.77 -3.68
C TYR A 480 10.51 -3.79 -2.15
N PRO A 481 9.86 -2.88 -1.40
CA PRO A 481 10.04 -2.81 0.05
C PRO A 481 9.74 -4.15 0.72
N LEU A 482 10.46 -4.47 1.79
CA LEU A 482 10.18 -5.67 2.57
C LEU A 482 8.92 -5.45 3.41
N GLU A 483 7.90 -6.25 3.15
CA GLU A 483 6.58 -6.12 3.79
C GLU A 483 5.96 -7.48 4.12
N MET A 484 5.02 -7.50 5.06
CA MET A 484 4.16 -8.65 5.33
C MET A 484 2.69 -8.21 5.37
N MET A 485 1.82 -8.97 4.73
CA MET A 485 0.38 -8.77 4.76
C MET A 485 -0.33 -9.96 5.41
N ILE A 486 -1.33 -9.68 6.24
CA ILE A 486 -2.13 -10.67 6.94
C ILE A 486 -3.57 -10.61 6.42
N PHE A 487 -3.99 -11.66 5.73
CA PHE A 487 -5.32 -11.79 5.12
C PHE A 487 -6.22 -12.65 6.00
N ASP A 488 -7.32 -12.09 6.50
CA ASP A 488 -8.31 -12.82 7.28
C ASP A 488 -9.35 -13.45 6.35
N LEU A 489 -9.40 -14.78 6.36
CA LEU A 489 -10.24 -15.60 5.51
C LEU A 489 -11.73 -15.53 5.89
N LYS A 490 -12.04 -15.26 7.16
CA LYS A 490 -13.43 -15.10 7.63
C LYS A 490 -13.98 -13.74 7.25
N LYS A 491 -13.20 -12.68 7.50
CA LYS A 491 -13.54 -11.30 7.16
C LYS A 491 -13.40 -11.01 5.66
N LYS A 492 -12.70 -11.88 4.92
CA LYS A 492 -12.38 -11.73 3.50
C LYS A 492 -11.67 -10.40 3.20
N ALA A 493 -10.71 -10.06 4.05
CA ALA A 493 -10.05 -8.75 4.02
C ALA A 493 -8.58 -8.85 4.45
N LEU A 494 -7.78 -7.85 4.06
CA LEU A 494 -6.50 -7.59 4.70
C LEU A 494 -6.78 -7.00 6.09
N THR A 495 -6.20 -7.55 7.15
CA THR A 495 -6.38 -7.09 8.54
C THR A 495 -5.13 -6.45 9.14
N MET A 496 -3.96 -6.71 8.55
CA MET A 496 -2.72 -6.10 9.00
C MET A 496 -1.73 -5.99 7.84
N HIS A 497 -1.03 -4.86 7.80
CA HIS A 497 0.07 -4.62 6.88
C HIS A 497 1.28 -4.15 7.68
N VAL A 498 2.29 -5.01 7.74
CA VAL A 498 3.57 -4.74 8.39
C VAL A 498 4.50 -4.18 7.33
N ASN A 499 4.94 -2.93 7.52
CA ASN A 499 5.79 -2.21 6.58
C ASN A 499 7.16 -1.87 7.17
N ASN A 500 8.03 -1.28 6.35
CA ASN A 500 9.38 -0.83 6.73
C ASN A 500 10.25 -1.92 7.36
N MET A 501 10.13 -3.16 6.89
CA MET A 501 10.92 -4.27 7.45
C MET A 501 12.38 -4.25 6.98
N ASP A 502 12.76 -3.41 6.00
CA ASP A 502 14.09 -3.36 5.41
C ASP A 502 15.23 -3.23 6.45
N GLU A 503 15.08 -2.36 7.44
CA GLU A 503 16.09 -2.19 8.51
C GLU A 503 16.17 -3.40 9.43
N ALA A 504 15.01 -3.99 9.76
CA ALA A 504 14.89 -5.09 10.70
C ALA A 504 15.55 -6.38 10.18
N PHE A 505 15.55 -6.54 8.86
CA PHE A 505 16.16 -7.66 8.15
C PHE A 505 17.59 -7.37 7.69
N TYR A 506 18.19 -6.25 8.10
CA TYR A 506 19.54 -5.82 7.69
C TYR A 506 19.75 -5.79 6.16
N GLY A 507 18.69 -5.49 5.41
CA GLY A 507 18.71 -5.51 3.94
C GLY A 507 18.79 -6.91 3.31
N GLU A 508 18.42 -7.96 4.04
CA GLU A 508 18.31 -9.33 3.51
C GLU A 508 16.95 -9.57 2.86
N GLU A 509 16.93 -10.40 1.82
CA GLU A 509 15.68 -10.79 1.15
C GLU A 509 14.86 -11.72 2.06
N ILE A 510 13.71 -11.24 2.54
CA ILE A 510 12.74 -12.06 3.25
C ILE A 510 12.11 -13.07 2.30
N GLU A 511 11.89 -14.30 2.76
CA GLU A 511 11.41 -15.39 1.91
C GLU A 511 10.09 -15.97 2.44
N CYS A 512 10.09 -16.73 3.53
CA CYS A 512 8.89 -17.36 4.08
C CYS A 512 8.79 -17.14 5.59
N CYS A 513 7.71 -17.61 6.22
CA CYS A 513 7.50 -17.49 7.66
C CYS A 513 6.84 -18.74 8.24
N GLY A 514 7.09 -18.99 9.54
CA GLY A 514 6.46 -20.06 10.32
C GLY A 514 6.25 -19.63 11.78
N VAL A 515 5.45 -20.39 12.53
CA VAL A 515 5.20 -20.13 13.96
C VAL A 515 6.10 -21.00 14.83
N TYR A 516 6.77 -20.37 15.80
CA TYR A 516 7.54 -21.06 16.83
C TYR A 516 7.35 -20.37 18.18
N ASP A 517 6.92 -21.13 19.19
CA ASP A 517 6.71 -20.63 20.56
C ASP A 517 5.87 -19.33 20.62
N GLY A 518 4.76 -19.30 19.88
CA GLY A 518 3.87 -18.14 19.79
C GLY A 518 4.45 -16.93 19.05
N LYS A 519 5.58 -17.10 18.34
CA LYS A 519 6.24 -16.04 17.58
C LYS A 519 6.25 -16.37 16.10
N ILE A 520 6.27 -15.33 15.28
CA ILE A 520 6.47 -15.47 13.83
C ILE A 520 7.96 -15.38 13.56
N LEU A 521 8.51 -16.44 12.98
CA LEU A 521 9.88 -16.47 12.50
C LEU A 521 9.88 -16.39 10.98
N CYS A 522 10.73 -15.54 10.41
CA CYS A 522 10.87 -15.36 8.96
C CYS A 522 12.29 -15.74 8.54
N ASN A 523 12.44 -16.60 7.53
CA ASN A 523 13.76 -16.87 6.95
C ASN A 523 14.11 -15.86 5.88
N THR A 524 15.42 -15.69 5.65
CA THR A 524 15.95 -14.90 4.56
C THR A 524 16.75 -15.75 3.59
N CYS A 525 16.84 -15.26 2.34
CA CYS A 525 17.69 -15.85 1.33
C CYS A 525 19.15 -15.88 1.75
N ASP A 526 19.57 -15.02 2.68
CA ASP A 526 20.96 -14.80 3.10
C ASP A 526 21.39 -15.63 4.33
N GLY A 527 20.51 -16.46 4.89
CA GLY A 527 20.86 -17.36 6.00
C GLY A 527 20.53 -16.80 7.39
N GLY A 528 19.54 -15.91 7.48
CA GLY A 528 18.99 -15.43 8.74
C GLY A 528 17.60 -16.00 9.01
N ILE A 529 17.29 -16.23 10.29
CA ILE A 529 15.91 -16.37 10.77
C ILE A 529 15.67 -15.20 11.72
N PHE A 530 14.62 -14.44 11.47
CA PHE A 530 14.25 -13.23 12.19
C PHE A 530 12.94 -13.42 12.94
N GLU A 531 12.89 -12.96 14.18
CA GLU A 531 11.66 -12.86 14.95
C GLU A 531 10.94 -11.57 14.60
N LEU A 532 9.75 -11.68 14.03
CA LEU A 532 8.86 -10.55 13.77
C LEU A 532 8.14 -10.19 15.07
N ARG A 533 8.44 -9.01 15.61
CA ARG A 533 7.78 -8.50 16.84
C ARG A 533 6.50 -7.75 16.50
N THR A 534 5.54 -8.45 15.92
CA THR A 534 4.14 -8.00 15.80
C THR A 534 3.33 -8.66 16.92
N LYS A 535 2.20 -8.08 17.33
CA LYS A 535 1.23 -8.82 18.16
C LYS A 535 0.57 -9.84 17.22
N PRO A 536 1.01 -11.12 17.17
CA PRO A 536 0.63 -11.99 16.06
C PRO A 536 -0.81 -12.50 16.21
N PHE A 537 -1.32 -12.43 17.43
CA PHE A 537 -2.62 -12.92 17.85
C PHE A 537 -3.29 -11.78 18.59
N VAL A 538 -4.26 -11.14 17.95
CA VAL A 538 -5.21 -10.30 18.68
C VAL A 538 -6.05 -11.29 19.50
N GLU A 539 -5.85 -11.33 20.82
CA GLU A 539 -6.87 -11.89 21.72
C GLU A 539 -8.13 -11.05 21.50
N GLU A 540 -9.16 -11.65 20.90
CA GLU A 540 -10.49 -11.03 20.90
C GLU A 540 -10.96 -11.02 22.37
N GLU A 541 -11.10 -9.81 22.96
CA GLU A 541 -11.78 -9.60 24.25
C GLU A 541 -13.30 -9.82 24.14
#